data_AF-A0A6I7QFM6-F1
#
_entry.id   AF-A0A6I7QFM6-F1
#
_cell.length_a   1.000
_cell.length_b   1.000
_cell.length_c   1.000
_cell.angle_alpha   90.00
_cell.angle_beta   90.00
_cell.angle_gamma   90.00
#
_symmetry.space_group_name_H-M   'P 1'
#
loop_
_entity.id
_entity.type
_entity.pdbx_description
1 polymer ?
#
loop_
_entity_poly.entity_id
_entity_poly.type
_entity_poly.pdbx_seq_one_letter_code
_entity_poly.pdbx_strand_id
1 'polypeptide(L)' 'MEKKIVWTVTAVEDLSKVISYLDEKWERDITDQFLRQLHKQLTLLKQFPKMGSASKIKPDI' A
#
# COMPACT_ATOMS: atom_id res chain seq x y z
N MET A 1 -13.02 -3.51 -16.64
CA MET A 1 -11.68 -4.12 -16.73
C MET A 1 -10.96 -3.89 -15.43
N GLU A 2 -10.68 -4.95 -14.67
CA GLU A 2 -9.81 -4.85 -13.49
C GLU A 2 -8.39 -4.47 -13.93
N LYS A 3 -7.74 -3.57 -13.18
CA LYS A 3 -6.34 -3.20 -13.44
C LYS A 3 -5.41 -4.06 -12.58
N LYS A 4 -4.23 -4.37 -13.12
CA LYS A 4 -3.16 -5.02 -12.37
C LYS A 4 -2.42 -3.97 -11.53
N ILE A 5 -2.22 -4.27 -10.25
CA ILE A 5 -1.30 -3.51 -9.40
C ILE A 5 0.13 -3.92 -9.75
N VAL A 6 0.98 -2.92 -9.96
CA VAL A 6 2.42 -3.10 -10.16
C VAL A 6 3.12 -2.28 -9.08
N TRP A 7 4.10 -2.88 -8.42
CA TRP A 7 4.90 -2.23 -7.40
C TRP A 7 6.23 -1.80 -7.99
N THR A 8 6.65 -0.57 -7.71
CA THR A 8 8.03 -0.13 -7.95
C THR A 8 8.94 -0.71 -6.86
N VAL A 9 10.25 -0.77 -7.12
CA VAL A 9 11.23 -1.20 -6.12
C VAL A 9 11.14 -0.34 -4.87
N THR A 10 11.07 0.99 -5.04
CA THR A 10 10.91 1.95 -3.94
C THR A 10 9.65 1.67 -3.11
N ALA A 11 8.51 1.38 -3.75
CA ALA A 11 7.28 1.10 -3.01
C ALA A 11 7.37 -0.21 -2.20
N VAL A 12 8.12 -1.21 -2.68
CA VAL A 12 8.39 -2.45 -1.92
C VAL A 12 9.30 -2.15 -0.72
N GLU A 13 10.36 -1.37 -0.92
CA GLU A 13 11.28 -0.97 0.15
C GLU A 13 10.57 -0.14 1.23
N ASP A 14 9.72 0.81 0.83
CA ASP A 14 8.96 1.64 1.75
C ASP A 14 7.94 0.81 2.54
N LEU A 15 7.25 -0.12 1.88
CA LEU A 15 6.37 -1.05 2.59
C LEU A 15 7.16 -1.91 3.60
N SER A 16 8.35 -2.40 3.23
CA SER A 16 9.20 -3.17 4.14
C SER A 16 9.62 -2.35 5.35
N LYS A 17 10.01 -1.08 5.18
CA LYS A 17 10.37 -0.18 6.29
C LYS A 17 9.21 0.03 7.24
N VAL A 18 8.00 0.25 6.70
CA VAL A 18 6.78 0.42 7.51
C VAL A 18 6.47 -0.84 8.30
N ILE A 19 6.53 -2.03 7.68
CA ILE A 19 6.30 -3.30 8.38
C ILE A 19 7.33 -3.51 9.49
N SER A 20 8.63 -3.33 9.20
CA SER A 20 9.67 -3.47 10.22
C SER A 20 9.49 -2.50 11.38
N TYR A 21 9.07 -1.25 11.11
CA TYR A 21 8.76 -0.29 12.16
C TYR A 21 7.58 -0.73 13.03
N LEU A 22 6.51 -1.24 12.41
CA LEU A 22 5.33 -1.73 13.14
C LEU A 22 5.70 -2.95 14.00
N ASP A 23 6.44 -3.91 13.46
CA ASP A 23 6.87 -5.10 14.21
C ASP A 23 7.83 -4.79 15.36
N GLU A 24 8.66 -3.74 15.23
CA GLU A 24 9.58 -3.33 16.30
C GLU A 24 8.87 -2.56 17.42
N LYS A 25 7.87 -1.74 17.08
CA LYS A 25 7.25 -0.79 18.02
C LYS A 25 5.88 -1.23 18.56
N TRP A 26 5.22 -2.18 17.90
CA TRP A 26 3.83 -2.55 18.19
C TRP A 26 3.69 -4.06 18.26
N GLU A 27 2.55 -4.49 18.81
CA GLU A 27 2.18 -5.90 18.81
C GLU A 27 1.89 -6.39 17.39
N ARG A 28 2.16 -7.68 17.15
CA ARG A 28 1.96 -8.32 15.85
C ARG A 28 0.57 -8.11 15.26
N ASP A 29 -0.46 -8.07 16.11
CA ASP A 29 -1.85 -7.85 15.70
C ASP A 29 -2.05 -6.53 14.94
N ILE A 30 -1.25 -5.51 15.28
CA ILE A 30 -1.28 -4.19 14.64
C ILE A 30 -0.66 -4.25 13.25
N THR A 31 0.48 -4.92 13.10
CA THR A 31 1.08 -5.18 11.78
C THR A 31 0.11 -5.96 10.88
N ASP A 32 -0.51 -7.01 11.43
CA ASP A 32 -1.47 -7.83 10.70
C ASP A 32 -2.71 -7.02 10.30
N GLN A 33 -3.20 -6.13 11.18
CA GLN A 33 -4.31 -5.22 10.86
C GLN A 33 -3.94 -4.26 9.74
N PHE A 34 -2.75 -3.66 9.77
CA PHE A 34 -2.25 -2.79 8.73
C PHE A 34 -2.20 -3.51 7.37
N LEU A 35 -1.64 -4.72 7.33
CA LEU A 35 -1.54 -5.53 6.11
C LEU A 35 -2.92 -5.89 5.53
N ARG A 36 -3.87 -6.27 6.38
CA ARG A 36 -5.27 -6.52 5.98
C ARG A 36 -5.91 -5.28 5.37
N GLN A 37 -5.70 -4.12 5.99
CA GLN A 37 -6.27 -2.86 5.51
C GLN A 37 -5.64 -2.43 4.18
N LEU A 38 -4.33 -2.53 4.04
CA LEU A 38 -3.63 -2.27 2.79
C LEU A 38 -4.14 -3.17 1.67
N HIS A 39 -4.28 -4.48 1.93
CA HIS A 39 -4.81 -5.43 0.95
C HIS A 39 -6.24 -5.08 0.49
N LYS A 40 -7.09 -4.66 1.42
CA LYS A 40 -8.45 -4.20 1.11
C LYS A 40 -8.42 -2.97 0.18
N GLN A 41 -7.57 -1.98 0.47
CA GLN A 41 -7.45 -0.79 -0.37
C GLN A 41 -6.92 -1.11 -1.76
N LEU A 42 -5.93 -1.99 -1.87
CA LEU A 42 -5.41 -2.45 -3.16
C LEU A 42 -6.48 -3.18 -3.98
N THR A 43 -7.33 -3.97 -3.32
CA THR A 43 -8.46 -4.64 -3.97
C THR A 43 -9.46 -3.63 -4.54
N LEU A 44 -9.79 -2.60 -3.77
CA LEU A 44 -10.66 -1.51 -4.24
C LEU A 44 -10.02 -0.74 -5.40
N LEU A 45 -8.71 -0.46 -5.35
CA LEU A 45 -7.99 0.21 -6.43
C LEU A 45 -7.97 -0.61 -7.74
N LYS A 46 -7.88 -1.94 -7.66
CA LYS A 46 -7.98 -2.82 -8.84
C LYS A 46 -9.35 -2.70 -9.52
N GLN A 47 -10.41 -2.62 -8.72
CA GLN A 47 -11.81 -2.54 -9.19
C GLN A 47 -12.16 -1.11 -9.64
N PHE A 48 -11.67 -0.10 -8.94
CA PHE A 48 -11.97 1.31 -9.16
C PHE A 48 -10.69 2.16 -9.28
N PRO A 49 -9.92 2.06 -10.39
CA PRO A 49 -8.61 2.70 -10.52
C PRO A 49 -8.60 4.23 -10.44
N LYS A 50 -9.77 4.87 -10.56
CA LYS A 50 -9.97 6.32 -10.49
C LYS A 50 -10.66 6.78 -9.18
N MET A 51 -10.74 5.91 -8.17
CA MET A 51 -11.39 6.25 -6.90
C MET A 51 -10.62 7.28 -6.07
N GLY A 52 -9.30 7.39 -6.28
CA GLY A 52 -8.46 8.37 -5.62
C GLY A 52 -8.39 9.68 -6.38
N SER A 53 -8.19 10.77 -5.65
CA SER A 53 -7.87 12.07 -6.26
C SER A 53 -6.44 12.05 -6.81
N ALA A 54 -6.24 12.59 -8.01
CA ALA A 54 -4.90 12.78 -8.54
C ALA A 54 -4.10 13.70 -7.61
N SER A 55 -2.92 13.24 -7.19
CA SER A 55 -1.99 14.10 -6.47
C SER A 55 -1.48 15.20 -7.39
N LYS A 56 -1.31 16.42 -6.86
CA LYS A 56 -0.64 17.51 -7.58
C LYS A 56 0.87 17.29 -7.74
N ILE A 57 1.41 16.34 -6.99
CA ILE A 57 2.82 15.94 -7.04
C ILE A 57 2.98 14.91 -8.15
N LYS A 58 3.82 15.20 -9.14
CA LYS A 58 4.17 14.21 -10.17
C LYS A 58 4.98 13.08 -9.52
N PRO A 59 4.60 11.81 -9.71
CA PRO A 59 5.43 10.70 -9.25
C PRO A 59 6.73 10.68 -10.05
N ASP A 60 7.84 10.43 -9.37
CA ASP A 60 9.08 9.99 -10.01
C ASP A 60 8.84 8.54 -10.47
N ILE A 61 8.75 8.33 -11.78
CA ILE A 61 8.52 7.02 -12.41
C ILE A 61 9.78 6.61 -13.16
#